data_AF-A0A7S1B8R1-F1
#
_entry.id   AF-A0A7S1B8R1-F1
#
_cell.length_a   1.000
_cell.length_b   1.000
_cell.length_c   1.000
_cell.angle_alpha   90.00
_cell.angle_beta   90.00
_cell.angle_gamma   90.00
#
_symmetry.space_group_name_H-M   'P 1'
#
loop_
_entity.id
_entity.type
_entity.pdbx_description
1 polymer ?
#
loop_
_entity_poly.entity_id
_entity_poly.type
_entity_poly.pdbx_seq_one_letter_code
_entity_poly.pdbx_strand_id
1 'polypeptide(L)'
;MFELPRPSIFTCLVLFRLLAPSLSSSVATDSMGLRRKAQETTHREVLVRGKCDHANAQQAHAEAGLSSLLPSSDVVARLCAAATNRTASFHDVTLDYQLTKTYFDGGSVWNDGSEAGLAVDAARAVRFSNVAADSVRLDLPRGPQGDASKVIANFENCESGAGMCCFLHGGASNAEVCAVDLEASPRSNHVANGWSVYNANDGDETYCEGFTWDAEDETSFSSQHRGNVLFEISVRKNLLERGRTKNVPGSPMCGCVEQMPIITEAACTEAVEAYSFKYSSEGLPVISLAIQFQDCGALSQVEQLSDRVVGEGNCPAAVDRFLSTRTNGPYRQGTPYWYADETYWIPIIGKGSQYWYPMDKIDFQEEIANKGTDGVGTIIRRICTSCRRSHRDIYYKRLTPIPSNMDLMEILLNAWVQDNNVMGVDFELYSTMSYLNDGVNKWKFCNYNSKFGFPFECGPEVQTANMWNSFKSKRGYAKDVAFYLYK
;
A
#
# COMPACT_ATOMS: atom_id res chain seq x y z
N MET A 1 -38.74 13.37 62.46
CA MET A 1 -39.43 12.95 61.23
C MET A 1 -38.32 12.71 60.21
N PHE A 2 -37.96 11.43 60.03
CA PHE A 2 -36.78 10.81 59.39
C PHE A 2 -36.01 11.71 58.36
N GLU A 3 -34.80 12.19 58.66
CA GLU A 3 -33.45 11.54 58.53
C GLU A 3 -33.15 11.01 57.11
N LEU A 4 -32.39 11.70 56.22
CA LEU A 4 -30.95 12.08 56.15
C LEU A 4 -30.01 10.89 55.75
N PRO A 5 -28.82 11.11 55.13
CA PRO A 5 -28.57 10.90 53.70
C PRO A 5 -27.34 9.99 53.39
N ARG A 6 -26.99 9.90 52.09
CA ARG A 6 -25.73 9.41 51.47
C ARG A 6 -24.44 10.06 52.07
N PRO A 7 -23.17 9.74 51.66
CA PRO A 7 -22.51 8.54 51.09
C PRO A 7 -21.08 8.22 51.65
N SER A 8 -20.44 7.19 51.08
CA SER A 8 -18.99 7.03 50.74
C SER A 8 -17.96 6.46 51.75
N ILE A 9 -17.33 5.35 51.30
CA ILE A 9 -15.89 5.06 51.17
C ILE A 9 -14.97 4.97 52.44
N PHE A 10 -14.22 3.85 52.45
CA PHE A 10 -12.99 3.50 53.19
C PHE A 10 -13.08 3.12 54.69
N THR A 11 -12.49 1.95 55.01
CA THR A 11 -11.45 1.67 56.03
C THR A 11 -11.65 0.35 56.81
N CYS A 12 -10.54 -0.42 56.94
CA CYS A 12 -10.17 -1.37 58.02
C CYS A 12 -10.83 -2.78 58.04
N LEU A 13 -10.18 -3.92 58.31
CA LEU A 13 -8.97 -4.32 59.07
C LEU A 13 -8.38 -5.61 58.43
N VAL A 14 -7.09 -5.74 58.16
CA VAL A 14 -6.04 -6.39 58.98
C VAL A 14 -6.52 -7.44 59.99
N LEU A 15 -6.27 -8.73 59.72
CA LEU A 15 -5.89 -9.71 60.74
C LEU A 15 -5.03 -10.83 60.11
N PHE A 16 -4.09 -11.29 60.93
CA PHE A 16 -2.77 -11.76 60.56
C PHE A 16 -2.66 -13.26 60.86
N ARG A 17 -1.96 -13.98 59.98
CA ARG A 17 -0.99 -15.06 60.26
C ARG A 17 -1.43 -16.50 60.66
N LEU A 18 -0.73 -17.42 59.98
CA LEU A 18 -0.10 -18.68 60.43
C LEU A 18 -0.94 -19.98 60.43
N LEU A 19 -0.68 -20.85 59.43
CA LEU A 19 -0.08 -22.20 59.56
C LEU A 19 -0.42 -23.09 58.35
N ALA A 20 0.59 -23.45 57.55
CA ALA A 20 0.67 -24.72 56.81
C ALA A 20 1.34 -25.75 57.75
N PRO A 21 1.28 -27.10 57.56
CA PRO A 21 1.40 -27.79 56.27
C PRO A 21 0.67 -29.15 56.07
N SER A 22 0.79 -29.64 54.82
CA SER A 22 0.85 -31.04 54.34
C SER A 22 -0.32 -32.00 54.62
N LEU A 23 -0.89 -32.56 53.54
CA LEU A 23 -1.19 -33.99 53.43
C LEU A 23 -1.37 -34.39 51.95
N SER A 24 -0.62 -35.43 51.60
CA SER A 24 -0.61 -36.15 50.33
C SER A 24 -1.88 -36.99 50.14
N SER A 25 -2.29 -37.19 48.90
CA SER A 25 -3.15 -38.32 48.53
C SER A 25 -2.61 -39.01 47.28
N SER A 26 -2.10 -40.21 47.52
CA SER A 26 -1.79 -41.24 46.55
C SER A 26 -3.07 -41.88 46.04
N VAL A 27 -3.24 -41.99 44.72
CA VAL A 27 -4.13 -42.99 44.11
C VAL A 27 -3.31 -43.75 43.07
N ALA A 28 -2.96 -44.98 43.42
CA ALA A 28 -2.43 -45.97 42.50
C ALA A 28 -3.61 -46.70 41.85
N THR A 29 -3.64 -46.76 40.52
CA THR A 29 -4.32 -47.84 39.80
C THR A 29 -3.34 -48.40 38.77
N ASP A 30 -3.11 -49.70 38.95
CA ASP A 30 -2.21 -50.55 38.19
C ASP A 30 -2.89 -50.95 36.88
N SER A 31 -2.21 -50.77 35.73
CA SER A 31 -2.59 -51.46 34.50
C SER A 31 -1.35 -51.89 33.73
N MET A 32 -1.28 -53.20 33.56
CA MET A 32 -0.26 -53.97 32.87
C MET A 32 -0.12 -53.57 31.40
N GLY A 33 1.12 -53.47 30.95
CA GLY A 33 1.55 -54.11 29.69
C GLY A 33 1.19 -53.42 28.37
N LEU A 34 2.03 -52.48 27.94
CA LEU A 34 2.54 -52.38 26.57
C LEU A 34 3.69 -51.36 26.54
N ARG A 35 4.85 -51.74 27.09
CA ARG A 35 6.10 -51.02 26.80
C ARG A 35 6.45 -51.28 25.33
N ARG A 36 5.95 -50.45 24.41
CA ARG A 36 6.68 -50.20 23.17
C ARG A 36 8.02 -49.65 23.62
N LYS A 37 9.10 -50.40 23.40
CA LYS A 37 10.44 -49.82 23.37
C LYS A 37 10.39 -48.77 22.25
N ALA A 38 10.12 -47.51 22.61
CA ALA A 38 10.59 -46.40 21.81
C ALA A 38 12.11 -46.53 21.86
N GLN A 39 12.66 -47.15 20.83
CA GLN A 39 14.08 -47.13 20.57
C GLN A 39 14.38 -45.65 20.33
N GLU A 40 14.89 -44.99 21.36
CA GLU A 40 15.25 -43.58 21.37
C GLU A 40 16.40 -43.43 20.37
N THR A 41 16.00 -43.26 19.11
CA THR A 41 16.91 -43.06 18.00
C THR A 41 17.45 -41.66 18.24
N THR A 42 18.71 -41.56 18.67
CA THR A 42 19.37 -40.28 18.87
C THR A 42 19.56 -39.64 17.50
N HIS A 43 18.53 -38.94 17.03
CA HIS A 43 18.60 -38.12 15.84
C HIS A 43 19.59 -36.99 16.12
N ARG A 44 20.72 -37.03 15.43
CA ARG A 44 21.70 -35.93 15.47
C ARG A 44 21.35 -34.99 14.31
N GLU A 45 21.11 -33.74 14.64
CA GLU A 45 20.77 -32.69 13.69
C GLU A 45 21.83 -31.59 13.76
N VAL A 46 22.36 -31.20 12.60
CA VAL A 46 23.30 -30.08 12.48
C VAL A 46 22.68 -29.04 11.56
N LEU A 47 22.53 -27.81 12.07
CA LEU A 47 22.09 -26.67 11.28
C LEU A 47 23.30 -25.98 10.65
N VAL A 48 23.37 -26.01 9.33
CA VAL A 48 24.39 -25.33 8.53
C VAL A 48 23.82 -23.99 8.08
N ARG A 49 24.41 -22.88 8.51
CA ARG A 49 24.02 -21.53 8.09
C ARG A 49 24.79 -21.11 6.83
N GLY A 50 24.14 -20.36 5.97
CA GLY A 50 24.64 -19.96 4.66
C GLY A 50 24.48 -21.05 3.60
N LYS A 51 25.19 -20.84 2.48
CA LYS A 51 25.15 -21.72 1.31
C LYS A 51 25.41 -23.19 1.68
N CYS A 52 24.65 -24.09 1.07
CA CYS A 52 24.88 -25.53 1.21
C CYS A 52 26.14 -25.94 0.45
N ASP A 53 27.29 -25.80 1.12
CA ASP A 53 28.59 -26.25 0.62
C ASP A 53 29.37 -26.98 1.73
N HIS A 54 30.44 -27.65 1.31
CA HIS A 54 31.25 -28.44 2.23
C HIS A 54 31.97 -27.58 3.26
N ALA A 55 32.30 -26.31 2.97
CA ALA A 55 33.02 -25.44 3.89
C ALA A 55 32.12 -25.03 5.07
N ASN A 56 30.92 -24.55 4.78
CA ASN A 56 29.91 -24.21 5.81
C ASN A 56 29.49 -25.45 6.58
N ALA A 57 29.32 -26.59 5.89
CA ALA A 57 29.02 -27.85 6.56
C ALA A 57 30.14 -28.27 7.51
N GLN A 58 31.41 -28.17 7.10
CA GLN A 58 32.56 -28.52 7.94
C GLN A 58 32.63 -27.65 9.20
N GLN A 59 32.40 -26.34 9.08
CA GLN A 59 32.36 -25.45 10.22
C GLN A 59 31.24 -25.84 11.21
N ALA A 60 30.01 -25.94 10.72
CA ALA A 60 28.86 -26.27 11.57
C ALA A 60 28.98 -27.66 12.25
N HIS A 61 29.56 -28.64 11.55
CA HIS A 61 29.80 -29.98 12.13
C HIS A 61 30.91 -29.96 13.18
N ALA A 62 31.94 -29.11 13.01
CA ALA A 62 32.96 -28.90 14.04
C ALA A 62 32.38 -28.25 15.30
N GLU A 63 31.57 -27.21 15.12
CA GLU A 63 30.86 -26.52 16.22
C GLU A 63 29.91 -27.47 16.98
N ALA A 64 29.24 -28.39 16.26
CA ALA A 64 28.37 -29.40 16.85
C ALA A 64 29.12 -30.61 17.48
N GLY A 65 30.45 -30.69 17.35
CA GLY A 65 31.24 -31.84 17.79
C GLY A 65 30.97 -33.13 17.00
N LEU A 66 30.52 -33.01 15.74
CA LEU A 66 30.08 -34.09 14.86
C LEU A 66 30.90 -34.16 13.55
N SER A 67 32.14 -33.65 13.55
CA SER A 67 33.01 -33.65 12.37
C SER A 67 33.21 -35.03 11.74
N SER A 68 33.17 -36.11 12.53
CA SER A 68 33.33 -37.49 12.05
C SER A 68 32.16 -38.00 11.21
N LEU A 69 31.00 -37.34 11.27
CA LEU A 69 29.81 -37.71 10.51
C LEU A 69 29.70 -37.01 9.15
N LEU A 70 30.50 -35.96 8.93
CA LEU A 70 30.43 -35.16 7.70
C LEU A 70 30.84 -36.00 6.47
N PRO A 71 29.98 -36.11 5.44
CA PRO A 71 30.35 -36.79 4.19
C PRO A 71 31.40 -36.02 3.39
N SER A 72 32.04 -36.69 2.42
CA SER A 72 32.95 -36.04 1.48
C SER A 72 32.27 -34.91 0.68
N SER A 73 33.04 -33.92 0.24
CA SER A 73 32.58 -32.77 -0.56
C SER A 73 31.63 -33.14 -1.71
N ASP A 74 31.93 -34.17 -2.51
CA ASP A 74 31.08 -34.59 -3.64
C ASP A 74 29.71 -35.14 -3.20
N VAL A 75 29.64 -35.74 -2.02
CA VAL A 75 28.40 -36.25 -1.44
C VAL A 75 27.57 -35.09 -0.91
N VAL A 76 28.19 -34.16 -0.19
CA VAL A 76 27.53 -32.93 0.29
C VAL A 76 26.94 -32.15 -0.88
N ALA A 77 27.73 -31.89 -1.93
CA ALA A 77 27.26 -31.17 -3.11
C ALA A 77 26.03 -31.83 -3.77
N ARG A 78 26.03 -33.16 -3.92
CA ARG A 78 24.88 -33.89 -4.48
C ARG A 78 23.63 -33.83 -3.59
N LEU A 79 23.80 -33.99 -2.28
CA LEU A 79 22.69 -33.95 -1.33
C LEU A 79 22.11 -32.52 -1.20
N CYS A 80 22.97 -31.50 -1.21
CA CYS A 80 22.58 -30.09 -1.24
C CYS A 80 21.74 -29.75 -2.48
N ALA A 81 22.17 -30.20 -3.67
CA ALA A 81 21.42 -29.97 -4.91
C ALA A 81 20.03 -30.65 -4.90
N ALA A 82 19.87 -31.75 -4.16
CA ALA A 82 18.57 -32.39 -3.99
C ALA A 82 17.66 -31.64 -3.01
N ALA A 83 18.23 -30.96 -2.01
CA ALA A 83 17.50 -30.28 -0.94
C ALA A 83 16.71 -29.04 -1.42
N THR A 84 17.14 -28.39 -2.51
CA THR A 84 16.54 -27.15 -3.03
C THR A 84 15.41 -27.36 -4.04
N ASN A 85 15.10 -28.62 -4.42
CA ASN A 85 14.12 -28.91 -5.48
C ASN A 85 12.65 -28.86 -5.05
N ARG A 86 12.36 -28.65 -3.75
CA ARG A 86 10.98 -28.69 -3.24
C ARG A 86 10.36 -27.30 -3.30
N THR A 87 9.31 -27.15 -4.12
CA THR A 87 8.53 -25.92 -4.23
C THR A 87 7.11 -26.11 -3.71
N ALA A 88 6.53 -25.05 -3.19
CA ALA A 88 5.12 -24.95 -2.82
C ALA A 88 4.56 -23.59 -3.30
N SER A 89 3.24 -23.48 -3.31
CA SER A 89 2.50 -22.27 -3.65
C SER A 89 1.65 -21.82 -2.46
N PHE A 90 1.19 -20.56 -2.47
CA PHE A 90 0.22 -20.10 -1.48
C PHE A 90 -1.13 -20.82 -1.56
N HIS A 91 -1.44 -21.47 -2.69
CA HIS A 91 -2.56 -22.40 -2.76
C HIS A 91 -2.33 -23.61 -1.84
N ASP A 92 -1.11 -24.07 -1.58
CA ASP A 92 -0.86 -25.17 -0.64
C ASP A 92 -1.04 -24.76 0.83
N VAL A 93 -1.06 -23.45 1.10
CA VAL A 93 -1.31 -22.87 2.43
C VAL A 93 -2.80 -22.80 2.73
N THR A 94 -3.61 -22.33 1.77
CA THR A 94 -5.07 -22.11 1.94
C THR A 94 -5.91 -23.26 1.36
N LEU A 95 -5.44 -23.90 0.30
CA LEU A 95 -6.15 -24.78 -0.66
C LEU A 95 -7.33 -24.09 -1.37
N ASP A 96 -7.34 -22.76 -1.33
CA ASP A 96 -8.35 -21.93 -1.98
C ASP A 96 -7.70 -20.61 -2.41
N TYR A 97 -7.58 -20.43 -3.72
CA TYR A 97 -7.01 -19.21 -4.30
C TYR A 97 -7.88 -17.98 -4.01
N GLN A 98 -9.20 -18.14 -3.84
CA GLN A 98 -10.11 -17.02 -3.52
C GLN A 98 -9.87 -16.56 -2.09
N LEU A 99 -9.67 -17.49 -1.17
CA LEU A 99 -9.27 -17.18 0.20
C LEU A 99 -7.91 -16.49 0.22
N THR A 100 -6.91 -16.99 -0.53
CA THR A 100 -5.61 -16.32 -0.64
C THR A 100 -5.74 -14.88 -1.15
N LYS A 101 -6.51 -14.68 -2.23
CA LYS A 101 -6.76 -13.35 -2.81
C LYS A 101 -7.40 -12.41 -1.79
N THR A 102 -8.55 -12.81 -1.24
CA THR A 102 -9.31 -11.99 -0.30
C THR A 102 -8.55 -11.73 0.99
N TYR A 103 -7.68 -12.65 1.42
CA TYR A 103 -6.80 -12.47 2.58
C TYR A 103 -5.81 -11.32 2.37
N PHE A 104 -5.10 -11.32 1.24
CA PHE A 104 -4.14 -10.26 0.93
C PHE A 104 -4.81 -8.94 0.53
N ASP A 105 -6.02 -8.97 -0.01
CA ASP A 105 -6.85 -7.77 -0.19
C ASP A 105 -7.34 -7.18 1.15
N GLY A 106 -7.38 -7.98 2.21
CA GLY A 106 -7.80 -7.57 3.55
C GLY A 106 -9.28 -7.80 3.87
N GLY A 107 -10.01 -8.56 3.03
CA GLY A 107 -11.45 -8.75 3.12
C GLY A 107 -11.91 -10.21 3.29
N SER A 108 -11.05 -11.10 3.79
CA SER A 108 -11.41 -12.50 4.07
C SER A 108 -11.85 -12.73 5.52
N VAL A 109 -12.37 -13.92 5.79
CA VAL A 109 -12.69 -14.41 7.14
C VAL A 109 -11.48 -14.36 8.09
N TRP A 110 -10.25 -14.51 7.58
CA TRP A 110 -9.02 -14.39 8.38
C TRP A 110 -8.73 -12.93 8.77
N ASN A 111 -9.22 -11.95 8.00
CA ASN A 111 -9.04 -10.53 8.31
C ASN A 111 -10.14 -9.99 9.23
N ASP A 112 -11.32 -10.60 9.21
CA ASP A 112 -12.47 -10.14 10.01
C ASP A 112 -12.45 -10.62 11.45
N GLY A 113 -11.73 -11.72 11.74
CA GLY A 113 -11.44 -12.17 13.10
C GLY A 113 -12.65 -12.63 13.93
N SER A 114 -13.87 -12.66 13.38
CA SER A 114 -15.09 -12.71 14.21
C SER A 114 -16.23 -13.67 13.83
N GLU A 115 -16.15 -14.51 12.78
CA GLU A 115 -17.30 -15.38 12.43
C GLU A 115 -17.09 -16.88 12.68
N ALA A 116 -15.86 -17.39 12.57
CA ALA A 116 -15.45 -18.69 13.07
C ALA A 116 -14.02 -18.53 13.62
N GLY A 117 -13.71 -19.14 14.76
CA GLY A 117 -12.42 -18.90 15.42
C GLY A 117 -11.24 -19.16 14.49
N LEU A 118 -10.29 -18.23 14.41
CA LEU A 118 -9.04 -18.34 13.61
C LEU A 118 -8.34 -19.70 13.79
N ALA A 119 -8.47 -20.32 14.96
CA ALA A 119 -7.93 -21.65 15.26
C ALA A 119 -8.45 -22.76 14.33
N VAL A 120 -9.70 -22.66 13.86
CA VAL A 120 -10.31 -23.64 12.94
C VAL A 120 -10.01 -23.25 11.49
N ASP A 121 -10.24 -21.99 11.14
CA ASP A 121 -10.14 -21.53 9.75
C ASP A 121 -8.69 -21.43 9.26
N ALA A 122 -7.74 -21.14 10.15
CA ALA A 122 -6.31 -21.07 9.84
C ALA A 122 -5.54 -22.35 10.21
N ALA A 123 -6.21 -23.44 10.63
CA ALA A 123 -5.56 -24.70 10.98
C ALA A 123 -4.68 -25.26 9.84
N ARG A 124 -5.03 -24.96 8.59
CA ARG A 124 -4.24 -25.32 7.40
C ARG A 124 -2.92 -24.56 7.34
N ALA A 125 -2.95 -23.26 7.60
CA ALA A 125 -1.76 -22.44 7.73
C ALA A 125 -0.87 -22.93 8.88
N VAL A 126 -1.45 -23.32 10.02
CA VAL A 126 -0.71 -23.94 11.14
C VAL A 126 -0.03 -25.25 10.70
N ARG A 127 -0.74 -26.12 9.96
CA ARG A 127 -0.15 -27.34 9.42
C ARG A 127 1.00 -27.05 8.47
N PHE A 128 0.84 -26.09 7.56
CA PHE A 128 1.90 -25.70 6.64
C PHE A 128 3.11 -25.14 7.39
N SER A 129 2.87 -24.26 8.38
CA SER A 129 3.89 -23.70 9.27
C SER A 129 4.72 -24.80 9.94
N ASN A 130 4.07 -25.82 10.49
CA ASN A 130 4.75 -26.87 11.26
C ASN A 130 5.48 -27.92 10.41
N VAL A 131 5.13 -28.06 9.13
CA VAL A 131 5.57 -29.20 8.30
C VAL A 131 6.43 -28.78 7.11
N ALA A 132 6.19 -27.58 6.55
CA ALA A 132 6.73 -27.21 5.25
C ALA A 132 7.40 -25.83 5.20
N ALA A 133 6.90 -24.83 5.95
CA ALA A 133 7.27 -23.42 5.77
C ALA A 133 8.78 -23.14 5.68
N ASP A 134 9.58 -23.83 6.48
CA ASP A 134 11.04 -23.62 6.54
C ASP A 134 11.84 -24.57 5.61
N SER A 135 11.17 -25.50 4.94
CA SER A 135 11.81 -26.61 4.21
C SER A 135 11.41 -26.73 2.74
N VAL A 136 10.59 -25.80 2.24
CA VAL A 136 10.17 -25.72 0.84
C VAL A 136 10.29 -24.28 0.36
N ARG A 137 10.65 -24.09 -0.90
CA ARG A 137 10.61 -22.79 -1.54
C ARG A 137 9.16 -22.38 -1.79
N LEU A 138 8.76 -21.23 -1.29
CA LEU A 138 7.43 -20.67 -1.50
C LEU A 138 7.54 -19.45 -2.42
N ASP A 139 6.87 -19.52 -3.57
CA ASP A 139 6.78 -18.39 -4.49
C ASP A 139 5.72 -17.38 -3.98
N LEU A 140 5.79 -16.12 -4.44
CA LEU A 140 4.74 -15.13 -4.14
C LEU A 140 3.37 -15.61 -4.63
N PRO A 141 2.27 -15.22 -3.96
CA PRO A 141 0.93 -15.58 -4.37
C PRO A 141 0.68 -15.11 -5.80
N ARG A 142 0.27 -16.04 -6.67
CA ARG A 142 -0.14 -15.77 -8.05
C ARG A 142 -1.53 -16.36 -8.26
N GLY A 143 -2.35 -15.67 -9.05
CA GLY A 143 -3.64 -16.24 -9.44
C GLY A 143 -3.50 -17.33 -10.51
N PRO A 144 -4.59 -18.05 -10.84
CA PRO A 144 -4.61 -19.03 -11.92
C PRO A 144 -4.23 -18.40 -13.26
N GLN A 145 -3.39 -19.08 -14.04
CA GLN A 145 -3.01 -18.63 -15.38
C GLN A 145 -4.23 -18.59 -16.32
N GLY A 146 -4.32 -17.53 -17.15
CA GLY A 146 -5.33 -17.42 -18.22
C GLY A 146 -6.64 -16.73 -17.85
N ASP A 147 -6.80 -16.22 -16.63
CA ASP A 147 -7.98 -15.44 -16.22
C ASP A 147 -7.59 -14.21 -15.39
N ALA A 148 -7.55 -13.04 -16.04
CA ALA A 148 -7.20 -11.75 -15.43
C ALA A 148 -8.11 -11.37 -14.23
N SER A 149 -9.32 -11.95 -14.14
CA SER A 149 -10.25 -11.70 -13.02
C SER A 149 -9.93 -12.50 -11.75
N LYS A 150 -9.09 -13.53 -11.85
CA LYS A 150 -8.70 -14.43 -10.75
C LYS A 150 -7.27 -14.20 -10.25
N VAL A 151 -6.62 -13.15 -10.76
CA VAL A 151 -5.24 -12.79 -10.44
C VAL A 151 -5.13 -12.19 -9.05
N ILE A 152 -4.14 -12.66 -8.28
CA ILE A 152 -3.69 -11.99 -7.06
C ILE A 152 -2.74 -10.88 -7.49
N ALA A 153 -3.29 -9.68 -7.68
CA ALA A 153 -2.59 -8.56 -8.29
C ALA A 153 -1.62 -7.84 -7.35
N ASN A 154 -1.76 -8.08 -6.04
CA ASN A 154 -1.04 -7.42 -4.97
C ASN A 154 0.47 -7.57 -5.11
N PHE A 155 0.92 -8.64 -5.79
CA PHE A 155 2.32 -9.00 -5.99
C PHE A 155 2.73 -9.02 -7.47
N GLU A 156 1.96 -8.36 -8.34
CA GLU A 156 2.36 -8.12 -9.73
C GLU A 156 3.22 -6.86 -9.84
N ASN A 157 4.29 -6.92 -10.64
CA ASN A 157 5.18 -5.80 -10.97
C ASN A 157 5.80 -5.10 -9.74
N CYS A 158 6.43 -5.86 -8.86
CA CYS A 158 7.20 -5.34 -7.73
C CYS A 158 8.58 -4.81 -8.19
N GLU A 159 8.61 -3.67 -8.89
CA GLU A 159 9.82 -3.10 -9.49
C GLU A 159 10.92 -2.78 -8.47
N SER A 160 10.54 -2.36 -7.27
CA SER A 160 11.47 -2.01 -6.19
C SER A 160 12.09 -3.23 -5.49
N GLY A 161 11.70 -4.45 -5.88
CA GLY A 161 12.16 -5.66 -5.19
C GLY A 161 11.74 -5.71 -3.72
N ALA A 162 10.58 -5.13 -3.37
CA ALA A 162 10.15 -5.03 -1.98
C ALA A 162 8.66 -5.31 -1.79
N GLY A 163 8.33 -5.92 -0.66
CA GLY A 163 6.98 -6.25 -0.24
C GLY A 163 6.72 -5.74 1.17
N MET A 164 5.47 -5.38 1.45
CA MET A 164 5.08 -4.86 2.76
C MET A 164 3.70 -5.35 3.14
N CYS A 165 3.50 -5.55 4.44
CA CYS A 165 2.22 -5.86 5.07
C CYS A 165 1.91 -4.81 6.14
N CYS A 166 0.68 -4.29 6.18
CA CYS A 166 0.22 -3.33 7.19
C CYS A 166 -1.10 -3.77 7.83
N PHE A 167 -1.15 -3.72 9.16
CA PHE A 167 -2.25 -4.23 9.98
C PHE A 167 -2.77 -3.16 10.94
N LEU A 168 -4.09 -3.06 11.11
CA LEU A 168 -4.73 -2.11 12.04
C LEU A 168 -5.15 -2.72 13.38
N HIS A 169 -5.13 -4.04 13.51
CA HIS A 169 -5.53 -4.73 14.74
C HIS A 169 -4.40 -5.59 15.30
N GLY A 170 -4.47 -5.92 16.60
CA GLY A 170 -3.59 -6.91 17.24
C GLY A 170 -2.42 -6.34 18.05
N GLY A 171 -2.60 -5.21 18.74
CA GLY A 171 -1.68 -4.70 19.76
C GLY A 171 -0.78 -3.56 19.30
N ALA A 172 0.50 -3.58 19.69
CA ALA A 172 1.42 -2.46 19.51
C ALA A 172 1.56 -2.02 18.04
N SER A 173 1.51 -0.71 17.79
CA SER A 173 1.80 -0.09 16.50
C SER A 173 3.28 0.27 16.37
N ASN A 174 3.74 0.42 15.14
CA ASN A 174 5.08 0.94 14.84
C ASN A 174 5.07 2.00 13.73
N ALA A 175 3.91 2.32 13.15
CA ALA A 175 3.80 3.15 11.97
C ALA A 175 2.54 4.01 12.02
N GLU A 176 2.65 5.23 11.50
CA GLU A 176 1.52 6.08 11.15
C GLU A 176 1.28 5.98 9.66
N VAL A 177 0.02 5.97 9.23
CA VAL A 177 -0.34 6.04 7.82
C VAL A 177 -0.42 7.51 7.43
N CYS A 178 0.32 7.92 6.40
CA CYS A 178 0.29 9.28 5.90
C CYS A 178 -0.73 9.43 4.76
N ALA A 179 -0.68 8.54 3.77
CA ALA A 179 -1.55 8.57 2.60
C ALA A 179 -1.70 7.19 1.96
N VAL A 180 -2.82 6.98 1.30
CA VAL A 180 -3.10 5.78 0.49
C VAL A 180 -3.46 6.23 -0.91
N ASP A 181 -2.73 5.73 -1.90
CA ASP A 181 -3.13 5.84 -3.30
C ASP A 181 -4.09 4.71 -3.67
N LEU A 182 -5.34 5.06 -3.97
CA LEU A 182 -6.34 4.05 -4.34
C LEU A 182 -6.11 3.57 -5.79
N GLU A 183 -5.44 4.37 -6.62
CA GLU A 183 -5.10 4.02 -8.01
C GLU A 183 -4.01 2.96 -8.11
N ALA A 184 -3.18 2.79 -7.07
CA ALA A 184 -2.12 1.81 -7.04
C ALA A 184 -2.63 0.37 -6.87
N SER A 185 -3.83 0.18 -6.31
CA SER A 185 -4.38 -1.14 -5.98
C SER A 185 -5.89 -1.31 -6.32
N PRO A 186 -6.32 -0.98 -7.56
CA PRO A 186 -7.74 -0.88 -7.94
C PRO A 186 -8.48 -2.23 -7.85
N ARG A 187 -7.75 -3.35 -7.92
CA ARG A 187 -8.31 -4.71 -7.82
C ARG A 187 -8.54 -5.15 -6.38
N SER A 188 -7.81 -4.59 -5.42
CA SER A 188 -7.92 -4.91 -3.99
C SER A 188 -8.93 -4.00 -3.30
N ASN A 189 -8.93 -2.71 -3.63
CA ASN A 189 -9.83 -1.73 -3.02
C ASN A 189 -11.14 -1.49 -3.80
N HIS A 190 -11.27 -2.04 -5.01
CA HIS A 190 -12.42 -1.86 -5.91
C HIS A 190 -12.72 -0.40 -6.30
N VAL A 191 -11.70 0.46 -6.27
CA VAL A 191 -11.78 1.88 -6.64
C VAL A 191 -10.88 2.13 -7.84
N ALA A 192 -11.45 2.60 -8.94
CA ALA A 192 -10.69 2.87 -10.16
C ALA A 192 -9.75 4.07 -10.03
N ASN A 193 -10.16 5.13 -9.31
CA ASN A 193 -9.36 6.34 -9.11
C ASN A 193 -9.63 7.02 -7.76
N GLY A 194 -8.60 7.60 -7.14
CA GLY A 194 -8.70 8.36 -5.90
C GLY A 194 -7.52 8.17 -4.95
N TRP A 195 -7.57 8.87 -3.83
CA TRP A 195 -6.59 8.79 -2.76
C TRP A 195 -7.23 9.14 -1.42
N SER A 196 -6.59 8.69 -0.35
CA SER A 196 -6.93 9.04 1.04
C SER A 196 -5.71 9.68 1.68
N VAL A 197 -5.91 10.77 2.40
CA VAL A 197 -4.88 11.40 3.25
C VAL A 197 -5.33 11.26 4.69
N TYR A 198 -4.39 10.91 5.54
CA TYR A 198 -4.61 10.71 6.96
C TYR A 198 -3.94 11.85 7.71
N ASN A 199 -4.66 12.39 8.70
CA ASN A 199 -4.03 13.26 9.68
C ASN A 199 -3.38 12.34 10.70
N ALA A 200 -2.12 11.96 10.45
CA ALA A 200 -1.33 11.15 11.36
C ALA A 200 -1.39 11.76 12.77
N ASN A 201 -1.98 11.01 13.70
CA ASN A 201 -1.96 11.33 15.12
C ASN A 201 -1.48 10.10 15.89
N ASP A 202 -1.00 10.29 17.11
CA ASP A 202 -0.57 9.24 18.06
C ASP A 202 -1.61 8.11 18.31
N GLY A 203 -2.86 8.25 17.82
CA GLY A 203 -3.91 7.23 17.89
C GLY A 203 -4.11 6.37 16.63
N ASP A 204 -3.36 6.61 15.54
CA ASP A 204 -3.41 5.80 14.32
C ASP A 204 -2.54 4.54 14.48
N GLU A 205 -3.07 3.54 15.19
CA GLU A 205 -2.37 2.30 15.51
C GLU A 205 -2.19 1.39 14.28
N THR A 206 -1.14 1.59 13.49
CA THR A 206 -0.77 0.66 12.39
C THR A 206 0.51 -0.08 12.72
N TYR A 207 0.53 -1.39 12.46
CA TYR A 207 1.75 -2.17 12.45
C TYR A 207 2.11 -2.54 11.01
N CYS A 208 3.25 -2.09 10.54
CA CYS A 208 3.77 -2.43 9.22
C CYS A 208 5.09 -3.21 9.33
N GLU A 209 5.20 -4.26 8.53
CA GLU A 209 6.39 -5.10 8.42
C GLU A 209 6.57 -5.48 6.95
N GLY A 210 7.79 -5.36 6.43
CA GLY A 210 8.09 -5.70 5.05
C GLY A 210 9.43 -6.39 4.89
N PHE A 211 9.83 -6.53 3.64
CA PHE A 211 10.98 -7.31 3.22
C PHE A 211 11.43 -6.88 1.83
N THR A 212 12.70 -7.12 1.53
CA THR A 212 13.31 -6.83 0.23
C THR A 212 13.92 -8.09 -0.39
N TRP A 213 14.15 -8.07 -1.68
CA TRP A 213 14.88 -9.07 -2.43
C TRP A 213 15.63 -8.44 -3.60
N ASP A 214 16.57 -9.17 -4.17
CA ASP A 214 17.32 -8.76 -5.35
C ASP A 214 16.42 -8.82 -6.61
N ALA A 215 15.88 -7.67 -7.02
CA ALA A 215 15.04 -7.56 -8.20
C ALA A 215 15.81 -7.83 -9.52
N GLU A 216 17.13 -7.77 -9.51
CA GLU A 216 17.97 -7.98 -10.70
C GLU A 216 18.39 -9.45 -10.83
N ASP A 217 18.56 -10.16 -9.70
CA ASP A 217 18.90 -11.58 -9.65
C ASP A 217 17.76 -12.45 -9.08
N GLU A 218 16.92 -12.97 -9.98
CA GLU A 218 15.88 -13.97 -9.67
C GLU A 218 16.45 -15.33 -9.18
N THR A 219 17.76 -15.56 -9.35
CA THR A 219 18.43 -16.77 -8.84
C THR A 219 18.99 -16.60 -7.43
N SER A 220 19.04 -15.37 -6.92
CA SER A 220 19.47 -15.07 -5.56
C SER A 220 18.58 -15.76 -4.52
N PHE A 221 19.15 -16.06 -3.36
CA PHE A 221 18.41 -16.70 -2.28
C PHE A 221 17.22 -15.85 -1.82
N SER A 222 17.39 -14.53 -1.72
CA SER A 222 16.33 -13.59 -1.34
C SER A 222 15.16 -13.62 -2.33
N SER A 223 15.44 -13.67 -3.63
CA SER A 223 14.39 -13.62 -4.67
C SER A 223 13.66 -14.95 -4.80
N GLN A 224 14.35 -16.06 -4.56
CA GLN A 224 13.74 -17.39 -4.53
C GLN A 224 12.85 -17.62 -3.29
N HIS A 225 13.14 -16.96 -2.17
CA HIS A 225 12.45 -17.20 -0.89
C HIS A 225 11.58 -16.02 -0.42
N ARG A 226 11.36 -15.01 -1.27
CA ARG A 226 10.46 -13.87 -0.99
C ARG A 226 9.04 -14.29 -0.57
N GLY A 227 8.51 -15.41 -1.09
CA GLY A 227 7.22 -15.93 -0.65
C GLY A 227 7.27 -16.60 0.73
N ASN A 228 8.41 -17.18 1.12
CA ASN A 228 8.62 -17.68 2.49
C ASN A 228 8.65 -16.51 3.48
N VAL A 229 9.31 -15.40 3.13
CA VAL A 229 9.32 -14.18 3.96
C VAL A 229 7.93 -13.56 4.06
N LEU A 230 7.16 -13.54 2.96
CA LEU A 230 5.76 -13.11 3.03
C LEU A 230 4.93 -14.00 3.98
N PHE A 231 5.06 -15.32 3.89
CA PHE A 231 4.34 -16.25 4.79
C PHE A 231 4.73 -16.04 6.25
N GLU A 232 6.03 -15.86 6.50
CA GLU A 232 6.60 -15.55 7.79
C GLU A 232 5.94 -14.30 8.41
N ILE A 233 5.93 -13.20 7.66
CA ILE A 233 5.39 -11.91 8.10
C ILE A 233 3.87 -11.99 8.23
N SER A 234 3.16 -12.31 7.14
CA SER A 234 1.71 -12.15 7.10
C SER A 234 0.98 -13.21 7.91
N VAL A 235 1.37 -14.47 7.74
CA VAL A 235 0.64 -15.62 8.29
C VAL A 235 1.19 -16.03 9.64
N ARG A 236 2.49 -16.36 9.74
CA ARG A 236 3.02 -16.95 10.97
C ARG A 236 3.10 -15.92 12.10
N LYS A 237 3.86 -14.85 11.93
CA LYS A 237 4.05 -13.81 12.95
C LYS A 237 2.78 -13.03 13.23
N ASN A 238 2.18 -12.44 12.20
CA ASN A 238 1.15 -11.44 12.41
C ASN A 238 -0.25 -12.06 12.53
N LEU A 239 -0.68 -12.97 11.66
CA LEU A 239 -1.99 -13.63 11.80
C LEU A 239 -2.05 -14.65 12.95
N LEU A 240 -1.13 -15.62 13.00
CA LEU A 240 -1.22 -16.75 13.93
C LEU A 240 -0.70 -16.45 15.34
N GLU A 241 0.48 -15.84 15.47
CA GLU A 241 1.10 -15.60 16.78
C GLU A 241 0.57 -14.33 17.46
N ARG A 242 0.36 -13.26 16.70
CA ARG A 242 -0.02 -11.94 17.24
C ARG A 242 -1.50 -11.59 17.07
N GLY A 243 -2.24 -12.35 16.27
CA GLY A 243 -3.66 -12.08 16.01
C GLY A 243 -3.92 -10.75 15.30
N ARG A 244 -2.93 -10.24 14.54
CA ARG A 244 -3.06 -9.03 13.75
C ARG A 244 -3.89 -9.29 12.51
N THR A 245 -4.89 -8.45 12.33
CA THR A 245 -5.86 -8.53 11.23
C THR A 245 -6.20 -7.12 10.75
N LYS A 246 -7.05 -7.05 9.70
CA LYS A 246 -7.50 -5.82 9.02
C LYS A 246 -6.39 -5.03 8.31
N ASN A 247 -6.65 -4.69 7.06
CA ASN A 247 -5.83 -3.80 6.25
C ASN A 247 -6.13 -2.33 6.54
N VAL A 248 -5.21 -1.46 6.13
CA VAL A 248 -5.45 -0.02 6.03
C VAL A 248 -6.54 0.23 4.97
N PRO A 249 -7.59 1.03 5.28
CA PRO A 249 -8.68 1.28 4.34
C PRO A 249 -8.18 1.77 2.97
N GLY A 250 -8.58 1.06 1.91
CA GLY A 250 -8.21 1.42 0.54
C GLY A 250 -6.84 0.91 0.07
N SER A 251 -6.06 0.29 0.96
CA SER A 251 -4.81 -0.42 0.64
C SER A 251 -5.03 -1.94 0.76
N PRO A 252 -4.32 -2.79 0.01
CA PRO A 252 -4.21 -4.21 0.35
C PRO A 252 -3.58 -4.40 1.75
N MET A 253 -3.82 -5.57 2.35
CA MET A 253 -3.19 -5.97 3.61
C MET A 253 -1.70 -6.24 3.42
N CYS A 254 -1.34 -6.93 2.34
CA CYS A 254 0.04 -7.10 1.88
C CYS A 254 0.12 -6.99 0.37
N GLY A 255 1.23 -6.48 -0.14
CA GLY A 255 1.52 -6.36 -1.56
C GLY A 255 2.95 -5.90 -1.83
N CYS A 256 3.28 -5.67 -3.11
CA CYS A 256 4.46 -4.90 -3.48
C CYS A 256 4.37 -3.52 -2.83
N VAL A 257 5.51 -2.97 -2.41
CA VAL A 257 5.56 -1.69 -1.67
C VAL A 257 4.89 -0.53 -2.43
N GLU A 258 4.86 -0.57 -3.76
CA GLU A 258 4.25 0.42 -4.64
C GLU A 258 2.72 0.45 -4.52
N GLN A 259 2.12 -0.67 -4.12
CA GLN A 259 0.67 -0.80 -3.91
C GLN A 259 0.25 -0.53 -2.47
N MET A 260 1.21 -0.39 -1.56
CA MET A 260 1.01 -0.24 -0.13
C MET A 260 0.96 1.26 0.29
N PRO A 261 0.49 1.59 1.51
CA PRO A 261 0.35 2.96 1.96
C PRO A 261 1.71 3.65 2.10
N ILE A 262 1.68 4.98 2.07
CA ILE A 262 2.79 5.80 2.56
C ILE A 262 2.71 5.84 4.08
N ILE A 263 3.77 5.44 4.76
CA ILE A 263 3.84 5.28 6.22
C ILE A 263 5.12 5.86 6.79
N THR A 264 5.17 6.10 8.11
CA THR A 264 6.39 6.56 8.79
C THR A 264 7.46 5.48 8.88
N GLU A 265 7.12 4.29 9.38
CA GLU A 265 8.10 3.24 9.68
C GLU A 265 7.56 1.84 9.37
N ALA A 266 8.46 0.88 9.16
CA ALA A 266 8.10 -0.53 9.08
C ALA A 266 9.24 -1.42 9.56
N ALA A 267 8.88 -2.47 10.29
CA ALA A 267 9.82 -3.53 10.68
C ALA A 267 10.29 -4.30 9.44
N CYS A 268 11.49 -4.87 9.49
CA CYS A 268 12.07 -5.60 8.37
C CYS A 268 12.30 -7.07 8.75
N THR A 269 11.88 -8.00 7.90
CA THR A 269 12.27 -9.41 8.01
C THR A 269 12.94 -9.88 6.74
N GLU A 270 14.05 -10.60 6.88
CA GLU A 270 14.74 -11.26 5.77
C GLU A 270 14.89 -12.76 6.00
N ALA A 271 14.98 -13.52 4.90
CA ALA A 271 15.29 -14.94 4.93
C ALA A 271 16.80 -15.15 4.90
N VAL A 272 17.29 -15.97 5.80
CA VAL A 272 18.69 -16.40 5.90
C VAL A 272 18.79 -17.84 5.43
N GLU A 273 19.69 -18.05 4.47
CA GLU A 273 19.97 -19.37 3.93
C GLU A 273 20.49 -20.32 5.02
N ALA A 274 19.88 -21.49 5.14
CA ALA A 274 20.32 -22.53 6.07
C ALA A 274 19.76 -23.91 5.69
N TYR A 275 20.44 -24.95 6.15
CA TYR A 275 20.15 -26.36 5.84
C TYR A 275 20.29 -27.22 7.09
N SER A 276 19.38 -28.17 7.25
CA SER A 276 19.40 -29.16 8.31
C SER A 276 19.99 -30.49 7.81
N PHE A 277 20.99 -31.00 8.51
CA PHE A 277 21.62 -32.30 8.27
C PHE A 277 21.14 -33.27 9.35
N LYS A 278 20.21 -34.15 9.00
CA LYS A 278 19.63 -35.14 9.91
C LYS A 278 20.26 -36.51 9.69
N TYR A 279 20.92 -37.03 10.72
CA TYR A 279 21.53 -38.35 10.71
C TYR A 279 20.58 -39.38 11.34
N SER A 280 20.31 -40.46 10.60
CA SER A 280 19.79 -41.70 11.17
C SER A 280 20.96 -42.60 11.56
N SER A 281 20.73 -43.52 12.50
CA SER A 281 21.74 -44.19 13.35
C SER A 281 23.03 -44.65 12.67
N GLU A 282 23.02 -45.04 11.38
CA GLU A 282 24.20 -45.23 10.55
C GLU A 282 23.83 -44.99 9.06
N GLY A 283 24.18 -43.83 8.50
CA GLY A 283 23.86 -43.51 7.10
C GLY A 283 24.26 -42.10 6.66
N LEU A 284 24.10 -41.82 5.37
CA LEU A 284 24.22 -40.46 4.84
C LEU A 284 23.15 -39.55 5.48
N PRO A 285 23.47 -38.28 5.76
CA PRO A 285 22.48 -37.36 6.29
C PRO A 285 21.37 -37.10 5.28
N VAL A 286 20.15 -36.95 5.77
CA VAL A 286 19.09 -36.29 5.01
C VAL A 286 19.32 -34.79 5.13
N ILE A 287 19.68 -34.15 4.02
CA ILE A 287 19.79 -32.69 3.94
C ILE A 287 18.44 -32.14 3.51
N SER A 288 17.90 -31.20 4.28
CA SER A 288 16.72 -30.42 3.91
C SER A 288 16.99 -28.93 4.08
N LEU A 289 16.36 -28.11 3.24
CA LEU A 289 16.29 -26.68 3.49
C LEU A 289 15.72 -26.41 4.89
N ALA A 290 16.28 -25.42 5.57
CA ALA A 290 15.91 -25.02 6.93
C ALA A 290 15.99 -23.50 7.07
N ILE A 291 15.22 -22.78 6.24
CA ILE A 291 15.21 -21.32 6.14
C ILE A 291 15.10 -20.72 7.54
N GLN A 292 15.97 -19.75 7.84
CA GLN A 292 15.87 -18.96 9.07
C GLN A 292 15.35 -17.57 8.71
N PHE A 293 14.77 -16.87 9.69
CA PHE A 293 14.30 -15.51 9.52
C PHE A 293 14.95 -14.62 10.57
N GLN A 294 15.41 -13.44 10.16
CA GLN A 294 15.98 -12.47 11.07
C GLN A 294 15.48 -11.05 10.78
N ASP A 295 15.70 -10.18 11.75
CA ASP A 295 15.42 -8.75 11.63
C ASP A 295 16.51 -8.10 10.76
N CYS A 296 16.11 -7.44 9.68
CA CYS A 296 17.00 -6.67 8.80
C CYS A 296 17.08 -5.17 9.17
N GLY A 297 16.48 -4.76 10.29
CA GLY A 297 16.44 -3.39 10.78
C GLY A 297 15.13 -2.69 10.41
N ALA A 298 15.20 -1.38 10.18
CA ALA A 298 14.05 -0.58 9.77
C ALA A 298 14.04 -0.41 8.25
N LEU A 299 12.89 -0.63 7.61
CA LEU A 299 12.73 -0.44 6.16
C LEU A 299 12.93 1.01 5.71
N SER A 300 12.78 1.98 6.62
CA SER A 300 13.10 3.39 6.39
C SER A 300 14.57 3.61 5.99
N GLN A 301 15.46 2.66 6.29
CA GLN A 301 16.87 2.72 5.92
C GLN A 301 17.13 2.27 4.48
N VAL A 302 16.13 1.70 3.80
CA VAL A 302 16.23 1.31 2.39
C VAL A 302 15.89 2.52 1.52
N GLU A 303 16.92 3.16 0.96
CA GLU A 303 16.79 4.42 0.21
C GLU A 303 15.75 4.34 -0.92
N GLN A 304 15.67 3.20 -1.60
CA GLN A 304 14.71 2.91 -2.67
C GLN A 304 13.25 2.98 -2.23
N LEU A 305 12.99 2.87 -0.91
CA LEU A 305 11.65 2.87 -0.33
C LEU A 305 11.26 4.20 0.32
N SER A 306 12.11 5.23 0.23
CA SER A 306 11.90 6.54 0.87
C SER A 306 10.68 7.32 0.38
N ASP A 307 10.08 6.92 -0.75
CA ASP A 307 8.79 7.43 -1.21
C ASP A 307 7.59 6.80 -0.49
N ARG A 308 7.78 5.64 0.16
CA ARG A 308 6.73 4.86 0.84
C ARG A 308 6.94 4.77 2.35
N VAL A 309 8.17 4.63 2.82
CA VAL A 309 8.53 4.63 4.24
C VAL A 309 9.34 5.89 4.52
N VAL A 310 8.70 6.89 5.13
CA VAL A 310 9.19 8.27 5.10
C VAL A 310 9.95 8.69 6.36
N GLY A 311 9.97 7.85 7.39
CA GLY A 311 10.51 8.14 8.71
C GLY A 311 9.52 8.88 9.62
N GLU A 312 9.73 8.75 10.93
CA GLU A 312 8.93 9.46 11.95
C GLU A 312 8.93 10.99 11.74
N GLY A 313 7.77 11.61 11.94
CA GLY A 313 7.60 13.07 11.81
C GLY A 313 7.55 13.60 10.37
N ASN A 314 7.77 12.76 9.36
CA ASN A 314 7.82 13.18 7.95
C ASN A 314 6.49 13.01 7.20
N CYS A 315 5.42 12.52 7.85
CA CYS A 315 4.10 12.39 7.21
C CYS A 315 3.61 13.71 6.55
N PRO A 316 3.72 14.90 7.18
CA PRO A 316 3.29 16.14 6.53
C PRO A 316 4.00 16.40 5.20
N ALA A 317 5.33 16.24 5.16
CA ALA A 317 6.12 16.42 3.94
C ALA A 317 5.83 15.35 2.88
N ALA A 318 5.61 14.11 3.33
CA ALA A 318 5.24 13.00 2.45
C ALA A 318 3.87 13.20 1.81
N VAL A 319 2.88 13.66 2.59
CA VAL A 319 1.55 14.03 2.10
C VAL A 319 1.66 15.16 1.08
N ASP A 320 2.48 16.17 1.31
CA ASP A 320 2.69 17.26 0.35
C ASP A 320 3.31 16.77 -0.95
N ARG A 321 4.36 15.95 -0.86
CA ARG A 321 4.99 15.33 -2.04
C ARG A 321 3.98 14.48 -2.80
N PHE A 322 3.19 13.67 -2.10
CA PHE A 322 2.15 12.82 -2.67
C PHE A 322 1.04 13.63 -3.36
N LEU A 323 0.52 14.66 -2.69
CA LEU A 323 -0.52 15.52 -3.24
C LEU A 323 0.02 16.39 -4.38
N SER A 324 1.24 16.90 -4.30
CA SER A 324 1.84 17.71 -5.36
C SER A 324 2.08 16.90 -6.63
N THR A 325 2.61 15.67 -6.53
CA THR A 325 2.76 14.76 -7.68
C THR A 325 1.41 14.30 -8.25
N ARG A 326 0.37 14.14 -7.44
CA ARG A 326 -0.97 13.70 -7.91
C ARG A 326 -1.83 14.83 -8.46
N THR A 327 -1.70 16.03 -7.88
CA THR A 327 -2.47 17.20 -8.32
C THR A 327 -1.75 17.99 -9.41
N ASN A 328 -0.42 17.83 -9.52
CA ASN A 328 0.48 18.36 -10.55
C ASN A 328 0.19 19.80 -11.00
N GLY A 329 -0.24 20.62 -10.04
CA GLY A 329 -0.37 22.08 -10.04
C GLY A 329 -0.06 22.59 -8.63
N PRO A 330 0.05 23.91 -8.39
CA PRO A 330 0.67 24.47 -7.19
C PRO A 330 -0.28 24.42 -5.99
N TYR A 331 -0.38 23.23 -5.42
CA TYR A 331 -0.99 22.99 -4.14
C TYR A 331 -0.01 23.41 -3.05
N ARG A 332 -0.45 24.28 -2.14
CA ARG A 332 0.30 24.67 -0.94
C ARG A 332 -0.30 23.94 0.27
N GLN A 333 0.54 23.27 1.07
CA GLN A 333 0.10 22.60 2.29
C GLN A 333 -0.77 23.50 3.17
N GLY A 334 -1.85 22.95 3.73
CA GLY A 334 -2.81 23.69 4.56
C GLY A 334 -3.79 24.56 3.79
N THR A 335 -3.72 24.57 2.45
CA THR A 335 -4.67 25.28 1.60
C THR A 335 -5.67 24.32 0.94
N PRO A 336 -6.92 24.73 0.69
CA PRO A 336 -7.89 23.88 0.01
C PRO A 336 -7.49 23.55 -1.44
N TYR A 337 -8.00 22.47 -2.04
CA TYR A 337 -7.68 22.06 -3.44
C TYR A 337 -7.91 23.16 -4.49
N TRP A 338 -8.82 24.09 -4.20
CA TRP A 338 -9.18 25.22 -5.05
C TRP A 338 -8.20 26.40 -4.93
N TYR A 339 -7.24 26.33 -4.01
CA TYR A 339 -6.21 27.35 -3.86
C TYR A 339 -5.37 27.45 -5.13
N ALA A 340 -5.14 28.68 -5.56
CA ALA A 340 -4.27 29.02 -6.68
C ALA A 340 -3.11 29.83 -6.12
N ASP A 341 -1.92 29.23 -6.10
CA ASP A 341 -0.71 29.90 -5.66
C ASP A 341 -0.37 31.07 -6.60
N GLU A 342 -0.36 32.28 -6.05
CA GLU A 342 -0.08 33.53 -6.76
C GLU A 342 1.32 33.58 -7.35
N THR A 343 2.25 32.69 -6.96
CA THR A 343 3.56 32.56 -7.61
C THR A 343 3.46 32.02 -9.03
N TYR A 344 2.44 31.21 -9.35
CA TYR A 344 2.24 30.57 -10.65
C TYR A 344 0.98 31.05 -11.38
N TRP A 345 -0.02 31.54 -10.64
CA TRP A 345 -1.32 31.90 -11.19
C TRP A 345 -1.59 33.40 -11.04
N ILE A 346 -1.97 34.04 -12.13
CA ILE A 346 -2.53 35.38 -12.13
C ILE A 346 -4.05 35.26 -12.10
N PRO A 347 -4.74 35.78 -11.08
CA PRO A 347 -6.19 35.69 -11.01
C PRO A 347 -6.86 36.58 -12.07
N ILE A 348 -7.77 36.01 -12.85
CA ILE A 348 -8.50 36.72 -13.91
C ILE A 348 -9.81 37.28 -13.34
N ILE A 349 -10.65 36.43 -12.76
CA ILE A 349 -11.96 36.83 -12.20
C ILE A 349 -12.53 35.70 -11.35
N GLY A 350 -13.35 36.06 -10.35
CA GLY A 350 -14.04 35.08 -9.50
C GLY A 350 -15.46 35.47 -9.11
N LYS A 351 -16.27 34.49 -8.71
CA LYS A 351 -17.67 34.65 -8.28
C LYS A 351 -17.99 33.72 -7.11
N GLY A 352 -18.94 34.16 -6.26
CA GLY A 352 -19.41 33.38 -5.12
C GLY A 352 -18.35 33.31 -4.03
N SER A 353 -18.18 32.13 -3.42
CA SER A 353 -17.12 31.84 -2.46
C SER A 353 -15.71 31.84 -3.06
N GLN A 354 -15.58 31.95 -4.39
CA GLN A 354 -14.33 32.07 -5.11
C GLN A 354 -14.15 33.49 -5.68
N TYR A 355 -14.77 34.50 -5.08
CA TYR A 355 -14.74 35.87 -5.59
C TYR A 355 -13.31 36.43 -5.67
N TRP A 356 -13.01 37.05 -6.81
CA TRP A 356 -11.80 37.84 -7.03
C TRP A 356 -12.13 39.05 -7.91
N TYR A 357 -11.41 40.15 -7.71
CA TYR A 357 -11.60 41.37 -8.51
C TYR A 357 -11.25 41.10 -9.98
N PRO A 358 -12.11 41.50 -10.93
CA PRO A 358 -11.87 41.23 -12.35
C PRO A 358 -10.61 41.97 -12.83
N MET A 359 -9.70 41.22 -13.45
CA MET A 359 -8.64 41.74 -14.30
C MET A 359 -9.25 42.48 -15.49
N ASP A 360 -8.65 43.60 -15.87
CA ASP A 360 -9.09 44.34 -17.04
C ASP A 360 -8.78 43.55 -18.32
N LYS A 361 -9.65 43.70 -19.33
CA LYS A 361 -9.50 42.98 -20.60
C LYS A 361 -8.19 43.31 -21.31
N ILE A 362 -7.70 44.55 -21.16
CA ILE A 362 -6.43 45.01 -21.72
C ILE A 362 -5.29 44.24 -21.08
N ASP A 363 -5.22 44.22 -19.75
CA ASP A 363 -4.20 43.48 -18.99
C ASP A 363 -4.21 41.99 -19.35
N PHE A 364 -5.40 41.37 -19.45
CA PHE A 364 -5.51 39.96 -19.87
C PHE A 364 -4.93 39.71 -21.26
N GLN A 365 -5.17 40.63 -22.21
CA GLN A 365 -4.62 40.54 -23.56
C GLN A 365 -3.10 40.76 -23.58
N GLU A 366 -2.59 41.70 -22.78
CA GLU A 366 -1.16 41.97 -22.64
C GLU A 366 -0.42 40.76 -22.03
N GLU A 367 -0.96 40.16 -20.96
CA GLU A 367 -0.37 38.97 -20.34
C GLU A 367 -0.31 37.77 -21.30
N ILE A 368 -1.32 37.60 -22.16
CA ILE A 368 -1.30 36.58 -23.21
C ILE A 368 -0.26 36.92 -24.29
N ALA A 369 -0.20 38.18 -24.73
CA ALA A 369 0.74 38.60 -25.77
C ALA A 369 2.21 38.45 -25.32
N ASN A 370 2.50 38.70 -24.03
CA ASN A 370 3.83 38.58 -23.44
C ASN A 370 4.37 37.13 -23.44
N LYS A 371 3.51 36.12 -23.61
CA LYS A 371 3.92 34.71 -23.71
C LYS A 371 4.48 34.33 -25.09
N GLY A 372 4.39 35.22 -26.07
CA GLY A 372 4.86 35.00 -27.44
C GLY A 372 3.90 34.14 -28.28
N THR A 373 4.10 34.16 -29.60
CA THR A 373 3.32 33.35 -30.57
C THR A 373 1.80 33.62 -30.52
N ASP A 374 1.40 34.87 -30.33
CA ASP A 374 -0.01 35.30 -30.35
C ASP A 374 -0.93 34.47 -29.42
N GLY A 375 -0.41 34.02 -28.26
CA GLY A 375 -1.18 33.28 -27.26
C GLY A 375 -1.22 31.75 -27.45
N VAL A 376 -0.44 31.18 -28.37
CA VAL A 376 -0.23 29.71 -28.40
C VAL A 376 0.41 29.26 -27.08
N GLY A 377 -0.11 28.19 -26.49
CA GLY A 377 0.39 27.67 -25.22
C GLY A 377 -0.18 28.37 -23.99
N THR A 378 -1.06 29.37 -24.14
CA THR A 378 -1.79 29.96 -23.01
C THR A 378 -2.54 28.88 -22.23
N ILE A 379 -2.30 28.83 -20.90
CA ILE A 379 -2.97 27.91 -19.98
C ILE A 379 -3.89 28.71 -19.06
N ILE A 380 -5.15 28.29 -19.01
CA ILE A 380 -6.17 28.88 -18.14
C ILE A 380 -6.73 27.79 -17.23
N ARG A 381 -6.66 28.03 -15.93
CA ARG A 381 -7.25 27.16 -14.90
C ARG A 381 -8.61 27.69 -14.50
N ARG A 382 -9.62 26.83 -14.50
CA ARG A 382 -10.95 27.12 -13.97
C ARG A 382 -11.21 26.26 -12.74
N ILE A 383 -11.41 26.93 -11.61
CA ILE A 383 -11.84 26.33 -10.37
C ILE A 383 -13.34 26.52 -10.19
N CYS A 384 -14.06 25.47 -9.79
CA CYS A 384 -15.48 25.56 -9.48
C CYS A 384 -15.88 24.68 -8.28
N THR A 385 -15.95 25.26 -7.08
CA THR A 385 -16.22 24.49 -5.85
C THR A 385 -17.68 24.02 -5.76
N SER A 386 -18.59 24.67 -6.48
CA SER A 386 -20.00 24.25 -6.57
C SER A 386 -20.28 23.21 -7.66
N CYS A 387 -19.28 22.85 -8.48
CA CYS A 387 -19.45 21.95 -9.61
C CYS A 387 -19.35 20.46 -9.21
N ARG A 388 -19.79 19.59 -10.12
CA ARG A 388 -19.55 18.14 -10.04
C ARG A 388 -18.05 17.85 -10.04
N ARG A 389 -17.64 16.75 -9.40
CA ARG A 389 -16.23 16.38 -9.17
C ARG A 389 -15.34 16.54 -10.42
N SER A 390 -15.80 16.08 -11.58
CA SER A 390 -15.06 16.16 -12.85
C SER A 390 -14.85 17.58 -13.39
N HIS A 391 -15.57 18.58 -12.88
CA HIS A 391 -15.57 19.97 -13.38
C HIS A 391 -15.13 20.98 -12.31
N ARG A 392 -14.54 20.49 -11.20
CA ARG A 392 -14.08 21.32 -10.09
C ARG A 392 -12.74 22.00 -10.37
N ASP A 393 -11.89 21.36 -11.16
CA ASP A 393 -10.61 21.89 -11.63
C ASP A 393 -10.43 21.48 -13.09
N ILE A 394 -10.26 22.46 -13.98
CA ILE A 394 -10.16 22.24 -15.42
C ILE A 394 -9.07 23.15 -15.97
N TYR A 395 -8.20 22.58 -16.80
CA TYR A 395 -7.12 23.30 -17.47
C TYR A 395 -7.40 23.38 -18.96
N TYR A 396 -7.52 24.59 -19.49
CA TYR A 396 -7.60 24.91 -20.91
C TYR A 396 -6.21 25.23 -21.43
N LYS A 397 -5.76 24.55 -22.49
CA LYS A 397 -4.49 24.83 -23.19
C LYS A 397 -4.78 25.30 -24.61
N ARG A 398 -4.34 26.51 -24.96
CA ARG A 398 -4.45 27.03 -26.33
C ARG A 398 -3.43 26.36 -27.24
N LEU A 399 -3.85 25.92 -28.43
CA LEU A 399 -3.01 25.27 -29.44
C LEU A 399 -2.71 26.14 -30.66
N THR A 400 -3.59 27.09 -30.99
CA THR A 400 -3.47 27.98 -32.16
C THR A 400 -3.37 29.45 -31.74
N PRO A 401 -2.83 30.35 -32.58
CA PRO A 401 -2.86 31.78 -32.32
C PRO A 401 -4.27 32.27 -31.98
N ILE A 402 -4.37 33.28 -31.10
CA ILE A 402 -5.63 33.95 -30.78
C ILE A 402 -5.83 35.08 -31.79
N PRO A 403 -6.83 34.99 -32.69
CA PRO A 403 -7.06 36.03 -33.69
C PRO A 403 -7.44 37.38 -33.07
N SER A 404 -7.09 38.48 -33.71
CA SER A 404 -7.37 39.84 -33.21
C SER A 404 -8.87 40.16 -33.04
N ASN A 405 -9.74 39.44 -33.75
CA ASN A 405 -11.19 39.55 -33.65
C ASN A 405 -11.80 38.57 -32.62
N MET A 406 -11.01 37.71 -31.99
CA MET A 406 -11.45 36.74 -30.99
C MET A 406 -11.33 37.34 -29.58
N ASP A 407 -12.44 37.38 -28.85
CA ASP A 407 -12.46 37.77 -27.44
C ASP A 407 -12.43 36.52 -26.56
N LEU A 408 -11.23 35.98 -26.30
CA LEU A 408 -11.06 34.77 -25.50
C LEU A 408 -11.64 34.91 -24.09
N MET A 409 -11.51 36.09 -23.47
CA MET A 409 -12.06 36.35 -22.14
C MET A 409 -13.59 36.24 -22.16
N GLU A 410 -14.26 36.85 -23.14
CA GLU A 410 -15.72 36.74 -23.28
C GLU A 410 -16.16 35.29 -23.57
N ILE A 411 -15.38 34.54 -24.36
CA ILE A 411 -15.66 33.13 -24.66
C ILE A 411 -15.64 32.28 -23.39
N LEU A 412 -14.61 32.45 -22.55
CA LEU A 412 -14.47 31.71 -21.29
C LEU A 412 -15.56 32.09 -20.28
N LEU A 413 -15.91 33.36 -20.19
CA LEU A 413 -16.77 33.86 -19.12
C LEU A 413 -18.26 33.78 -19.46
N ASN A 414 -18.63 34.00 -20.74
CA ASN A 414 -20.02 34.29 -21.10
C ASN A 414 -20.51 33.72 -22.44
N ALA A 415 -19.65 33.38 -23.40
CA ALA A 415 -20.08 33.03 -24.75
C ALA A 415 -19.24 31.90 -25.36
N TRP A 416 -19.46 30.67 -24.91
CA TRP A 416 -18.75 29.49 -25.40
C TRP A 416 -19.19 29.15 -26.83
N VAL A 417 -18.50 29.75 -27.81
CA VAL A 417 -18.75 29.61 -29.25
C VAL A 417 -17.64 28.78 -29.92
N GLN A 418 -17.94 28.29 -31.12
CA GLN A 418 -17.05 27.41 -31.90
C GLN A 418 -16.04 28.20 -32.77
N ASP A 419 -16.35 29.45 -33.11
CA ASP A 419 -15.51 30.26 -34.01
C ASP A 419 -14.09 30.43 -33.42
N ASN A 420 -13.07 29.94 -34.14
CA ASN A 420 -11.66 29.89 -33.71
C ASN A 420 -11.43 29.23 -32.32
N ASN A 421 -12.35 28.35 -31.92
CA ASN A 421 -12.37 27.71 -30.61
C ASN A 421 -12.96 26.29 -30.71
N VAL A 422 -12.27 25.40 -31.43
CA VAL A 422 -12.61 23.98 -31.58
C VAL A 422 -11.65 23.10 -30.75
N MET A 423 -12.18 22.28 -29.86
CA MET A 423 -11.42 21.31 -29.06
C MET A 423 -10.70 20.29 -29.96
N GLY A 424 -9.43 20.02 -29.65
CA GLY A 424 -8.54 19.19 -30.45
C GLY A 424 -7.94 19.89 -31.68
N VAL A 425 -8.35 21.12 -31.97
CA VAL A 425 -7.79 21.96 -33.04
C VAL A 425 -7.17 23.22 -32.44
N ASP A 426 -7.99 24.03 -31.78
CA ASP A 426 -7.62 25.31 -31.19
C ASP A 426 -7.28 25.23 -29.71
N PHE A 427 -7.82 24.23 -29.00
CA PHE A 427 -7.52 24.02 -27.58
C PHE A 427 -7.67 22.57 -27.13
N GLU A 428 -7.09 22.26 -25.99
CA GLU A 428 -7.25 20.98 -25.28
C GLU A 428 -7.69 21.23 -23.84
N LEU A 429 -8.44 20.29 -23.25
CA LEU A 429 -8.87 20.34 -21.86
C LEU A 429 -8.36 19.15 -21.06
N TYR A 430 -8.00 19.42 -19.82
CA TYR A 430 -7.45 18.44 -18.90
C TYR A 430 -8.04 18.59 -17.50
N SER A 431 -8.16 17.48 -16.79
CA SER A 431 -8.60 17.46 -15.39
C SER A 431 -7.47 17.72 -14.39
N THR A 432 -6.22 17.64 -14.84
CA THR A 432 -5.01 17.91 -14.04
C THR A 432 -3.98 18.63 -14.90
N MET A 433 -3.10 19.38 -14.25
CA MET A 433 -2.00 20.05 -14.94
C MET A 433 -0.89 19.05 -15.35
N SER A 434 -0.79 17.86 -14.71
CA SER A 434 0.04 16.75 -15.23
C SER A 434 -0.38 16.34 -16.62
N TYR A 435 -1.66 16.02 -16.78
CA TYR A 435 -2.20 15.50 -18.03
C TYR A 435 -2.00 16.53 -19.14
N LEU A 436 -2.07 17.81 -18.81
CA LEU A 436 -1.75 18.92 -19.71
C LEU A 436 -0.27 18.94 -20.12
N ASN A 437 0.66 18.78 -19.16
CA ASN A 437 2.11 18.79 -19.41
C ASN A 437 2.54 17.57 -20.25
N ASP A 438 2.02 16.39 -19.91
CA ASP A 438 2.34 15.12 -20.56
C ASP A 438 1.55 14.92 -21.88
N GLY A 439 0.48 15.69 -22.07
CA GLY A 439 -0.39 15.57 -23.24
C GLY A 439 -1.28 14.31 -23.25
N VAL A 440 -1.56 13.71 -22.08
CA VAL A 440 -2.36 12.47 -21.93
C VAL A 440 -3.74 12.76 -21.33
N ASN A 441 -4.68 11.80 -21.36
CA ASN A 441 -6.00 11.92 -20.70
C ASN A 441 -6.80 13.22 -21.02
N LYS A 442 -6.72 13.67 -22.27
CA LYS A 442 -7.49 14.82 -22.80
C LYS A 442 -8.99 14.57 -22.70
N TRP A 443 -9.76 15.61 -22.43
CA TRP A 443 -11.22 15.52 -22.53
C TRP A 443 -11.64 15.25 -23.98
N LYS A 444 -12.67 14.41 -24.13
CA LYS A 444 -13.08 13.87 -25.44
C LYS A 444 -14.32 14.51 -26.01
N PHE A 445 -15.12 15.22 -25.21
CA PHE A 445 -16.34 15.84 -25.67
C PHE A 445 -16.42 17.35 -25.36
N CYS A 446 -16.85 18.14 -26.35
CA CYS A 446 -17.26 19.54 -26.18
C CYS A 446 -18.47 19.87 -27.06
N ASN A 447 -19.41 20.64 -26.51
CA ASN A 447 -20.48 21.30 -27.25
C ASN A 447 -20.26 22.82 -27.24
N TYR A 448 -20.82 23.54 -28.21
CA TYR A 448 -20.61 24.97 -28.44
C TYR A 448 -21.92 25.74 -28.64
N ASN A 449 -21.80 27.03 -28.97
CA ASN A 449 -22.86 27.94 -29.42
C ASN A 449 -23.89 28.26 -28.33
N SER A 450 -23.36 28.63 -27.17
CA SER A 450 -24.14 29.00 -26.00
C SER A 450 -24.02 30.48 -25.66
N LYS A 451 -25.04 31.02 -24.97
CA LYS A 451 -24.97 32.33 -24.28
C LYS A 451 -24.35 32.22 -22.87
N PHE A 452 -23.65 31.11 -22.63
CA PHE A 452 -22.99 30.77 -21.38
C PHE A 452 -21.51 30.45 -21.64
N GLY A 453 -20.67 30.70 -20.65
CA GLY A 453 -19.23 30.51 -20.76
C GLY A 453 -18.78 29.06 -20.59
N PHE A 454 -17.45 28.91 -20.57
CA PHE A 454 -16.75 27.65 -20.37
C PHE A 454 -17.22 26.89 -19.10
N PRO A 455 -17.25 25.55 -19.09
CA PRO A 455 -17.06 24.62 -20.21
C PRO A 455 -18.35 24.27 -20.95
N PHE A 456 -19.44 25.04 -20.81
CA PHE A 456 -20.75 24.70 -21.37
C PHE A 456 -21.20 23.26 -21.09
N GLU A 457 -21.05 22.36 -22.06
CA GLU A 457 -21.35 20.93 -21.93
C GLU A 457 -20.18 20.02 -22.30
N CYS A 458 -18.96 20.54 -22.26
CA CYS A 458 -17.77 19.69 -22.38
C CYS A 458 -17.68 18.69 -21.24
N GLY A 459 -17.03 17.55 -21.48
CA GLY A 459 -16.79 16.55 -20.46
C GLY A 459 -15.61 15.63 -20.80
N PRO A 460 -15.01 14.97 -19.79
CA PRO A 460 -13.84 14.12 -19.98
C PRO A 460 -14.07 12.99 -20.99
N GLU A 461 -15.21 12.32 -20.90
CA GLU A 461 -15.55 11.15 -21.75
C GLU A 461 -16.79 11.40 -22.61
N VAL A 462 -17.80 12.07 -22.06
CA VAL A 462 -19.11 12.28 -22.69
C VAL A 462 -19.65 13.67 -22.39
N GLN A 463 -20.72 14.07 -23.09
CA GLN A 463 -21.46 15.30 -22.81
C GLN A 463 -21.83 15.42 -21.33
N THR A 464 -21.49 16.54 -20.71
CA THR A 464 -21.87 16.84 -19.33
C THR A 464 -22.63 18.15 -19.26
N ALA A 465 -23.96 18.06 -19.28
CA ALA A 465 -24.82 19.23 -19.24
C ALA A 465 -24.75 20.00 -17.91
N ASN A 466 -25.10 21.29 -17.97
CA ASN A 466 -25.23 22.20 -16.83
C ASN A 466 -23.94 22.46 -16.04
N MET A 467 -22.74 22.42 -16.63
CA MET A 467 -21.50 22.73 -15.89
C MET A 467 -20.92 24.14 -16.16
N TRP A 468 -21.62 24.96 -16.94
CA TRP A 468 -21.21 26.31 -17.32
C TRP A 468 -21.31 27.37 -16.22
N ASN A 469 -20.52 28.44 -16.41
CA ASN A 469 -20.68 29.73 -15.74
C ASN A 469 -21.31 30.80 -16.64
N SER A 470 -21.79 31.86 -16.01
CA SER A 470 -22.14 33.13 -16.64
C SER A 470 -21.81 34.26 -15.66
N PHE A 471 -21.05 35.24 -16.12
CA PHE A 471 -20.73 36.46 -15.36
C PHE A 471 -21.69 37.61 -15.72
N LYS A 472 -22.39 37.53 -16.85
CA LYS A 472 -23.48 38.44 -17.24
C LYS A 472 -24.84 38.11 -16.60
N SER A 473 -25.04 36.88 -16.14
CA SER A 473 -26.31 36.44 -15.54
C SER A 473 -26.13 35.71 -14.21
N LYS A 474 -27.18 35.70 -13.40
CA LYS A 474 -27.26 34.84 -12.20
C LYS A 474 -27.64 33.40 -12.54
N ARG A 475 -27.81 33.06 -13.83
CA ARG A 475 -28.12 31.71 -14.29
C ARG A 475 -26.82 30.92 -14.42
N GLY A 476 -26.86 29.64 -14.09
CA GLY A 476 -25.70 28.74 -14.16
C GLY A 476 -25.54 27.89 -12.92
N TYR A 477 -24.98 26.68 -13.11
CA TYR A 477 -24.70 25.74 -12.05
C TYR A 477 -23.39 26.05 -11.33
N ALA A 478 -22.41 26.60 -12.06
CA ALA A 478 -21.17 27.11 -11.51
C ALA A 478 -21.42 28.46 -10.81
N LYS A 479 -21.75 28.38 -9.51
CA LYS A 479 -22.03 29.53 -8.65
C LYS A 479 -20.76 30.06 -7.98
N ASP A 480 -19.87 29.14 -7.65
CA ASP A 480 -18.61 29.38 -6.96
C ASP A 480 -17.46 29.04 -7.91
N VAL A 481 -17.03 30.01 -8.71
CA VAL A 481 -16.12 29.78 -9.84
C VAL A 481 -15.07 30.87 -9.94
N ALA A 482 -13.83 30.50 -10.23
CA ALA A 482 -12.73 31.42 -10.50
C ALA A 482 -11.90 30.96 -11.70
N PHE A 483 -11.31 31.92 -12.39
CA PHE A 483 -10.42 31.72 -13.52
C PHE A 483 -9.06 32.32 -13.22
N TYR A 484 -8.02 31.60 -13.61
CA TYR A 484 -6.63 31.98 -13.42
C TYR A 484 -5.85 31.78 -14.71
N LEU A 485 -4.94 32.69 -14.99
CA LEU A 485 -3.97 32.60 -16.08
C LEU A 485 -2.66 32.04 -15.50
N TYR A 486 -2.09 31.02 -16.13
CA TYR A 486 -0.76 30.54 -15.77
C TYR A 486 0.28 31.59 -16.16
N LYS A 487 1.26 31.88 -15.29
CA LYS A 487 2.33 32.86 -15.55
C LYS A 487 3.28 32.47 -16.67
#